data_AF-A0A1H0N8J9-F1
#
_entry.id   AF-A0A1H0N8J9-F1
#
_cell.length_a   1.000
_cell.length_b   1.000
_cell.length_c   1.000
_cell.angle_alpha   90.00
_cell.angle_beta   90.00
_cell.angle_gamma   90.00
#
_symmetry.space_group_name_H-M   'P 1'
#
loop_
_entity.id
_entity.type
_entity.pdbx_description
1 polymer ?
#
loop_
_entity_poly.entity_id
_entity_poly.type
_entity_poly.pdbx_seq_one_letter_code
_entity_poly.pdbx_strand_id
1 'polypeptide(L)'
;MKRSLPIAVALVLALIMVALAAFSFSAGQTLTGVLLVVAALSAAYAAVLEIRRRDAAEISQRALADWPPERLRSVVGRIEGDVPRIRAVRKADPRLTLADATALVRGPRA
;
A
#
# COMPACT_ATOMS: atom_id res chain seq x y z
N MET A 1 6.91 1.79 -18.66
CA MET A 1 6.82 0.34 -18.90
C MET A 1 7.71 -0.53 -18.00
N LYS A 2 8.77 -0.04 -17.35
CA LYS A 2 9.65 -0.86 -16.46
C LYS A 2 9.10 -1.18 -15.05
N ARG A 3 7.91 -0.69 -14.68
CA ARG A 3 7.46 -0.61 -13.27
C ARG A 3 6.57 -1.78 -12.79
N SER A 4 5.99 -2.57 -13.68
CA SER A 4 5.20 -3.78 -13.34
C SER A 4 6.05 -5.05 -13.19
N LEU A 5 7.32 -4.99 -13.62
CA LEU A 5 8.26 -6.10 -13.62
C LEU A 5 8.46 -6.78 -12.25
N PRO A 6 8.62 -6.05 -11.11
CA PRO A 6 8.88 -6.71 -9.83
C PRO A 6 7.66 -7.46 -9.28
N ILE A 7 6.44 -6.96 -9.52
CA ILE A 7 5.19 -7.63 -9.09
C ILE A 7 4.97 -8.88 -9.94
N ALA A 8 5.17 -8.78 -11.25
CA ALA A 8 5.06 -9.93 -12.15
C ALA A 8 6.08 -11.02 -11.80
N VAL A 9 7.34 -10.65 -11.51
CA VAL A 9 8.37 -11.60 -11.08
C VAL A 9 8.01 -12.26 -9.74
N ALA A 10 7.50 -11.51 -8.76
CA ALA A 10 7.08 -12.05 -7.48
C ALA A 10 5.91 -13.06 -7.62
N LEU A 11 4.93 -12.76 -8.47
CA LEU A 11 3.80 -13.66 -8.75
C LEU A 11 4.26 -14.94 -9.46
N VAL A 12 5.15 -14.82 -10.46
CA VAL A 12 5.71 -15.98 -11.16
C VAL A 12 6.52 -16.86 -10.20
N LEU A 13 7.34 -16.26 -9.34
CA LEU A 13 8.09 -17.00 -8.32
C LEU A 13 7.17 -17.71 -7.32
N ALA A 14 6.09 -17.06 -6.89
CA ALA A 14 5.11 -17.70 -6.01
C ALA A 14 4.45 -18.92 -6.66
N LEU A 15 4.08 -18.82 -7.95
CA LEU A 15 3.53 -19.93 -8.73
C LEU A 15 4.51 -21.10 -8.85
N ILE A 16 5.78 -20.80 -9.14
CA ILE A 16 6.84 -21.82 -9.21
C ILE A 16 7.00 -22.53 -7.86
N MET A 17 7.03 -21.78 -6.76
CA MET A 17 7.14 -22.36 -5.41
C MET A 17 5.95 -23.24 -5.05
N VAL A 18 4.72 -22.90 -5.45
CA VAL A 18 3.54 -23.76 -5.25
C VAL A 18 3.65 -25.06 -6.04
N ALA A 19 4.11 -25.01 -7.30
CA ALA A 19 4.32 -26.21 -8.10
C ALA A 19 5.38 -27.15 -7.50
N LEU A 20 6.50 -26.58 -7.02
CA LEU A 20 7.55 -27.32 -6.31
C LEU A 20 7.06 -27.90 -4.97
N ALA A 21 6.16 -27.20 -4.27
CA ALA A 21 5.55 -27.69 -3.04
C ALA A 21 4.70 -28.94 -3.32
N ALA A 22 3.83 -28.89 -4.32
CA ALA A 22 3.01 -30.02 -4.74
C ALA A 22 3.85 -31.24 -5.14
N PHE A 23 4.94 -31.01 -5.88
CA PHE A 23 5.88 -32.06 -6.24
C PHE A 23 6.56 -32.66 -5.00
N SER A 24 7.01 -31.81 -4.05
CA SER A 24 7.64 -32.25 -2.80
C SER A 24 6.70 -33.11 -1.94
N PHE A 25 5.42 -32.76 -1.85
CA PHE A 25 4.42 -33.58 -1.18
C PHE A 25 4.23 -34.93 -1.86
N SER A 26 4.20 -34.98 -3.20
CA SER A 26 4.11 -36.25 -3.95
C SER A 26 5.34 -37.14 -3.73
N ALA A 27 6.51 -36.53 -3.50
CA ALA A 27 7.76 -37.22 -3.21
C ALA A 27 7.95 -37.58 -1.72
N GLY A 28 6.94 -37.35 -0.87
CA GLY A 28 7.00 -37.62 0.56
C GLY A 28 7.83 -36.63 1.38
N GLN A 29 8.33 -35.55 0.77
CA GLN A 29 9.12 -34.51 1.43
C GLN A 29 8.21 -33.41 1.99
N THR A 30 7.50 -33.73 3.06
CA THR A 30 6.51 -32.84 3.69
C THR A 30 7.11 -31.53 4.20
N LEU A 31 8.29 -31.58 4.83
CA LEU A 31 8.94 -30.39 5.40
C LEU A 31 9.35 -29.38 4.30
N THR A 32 9.93 -29.88 3.20
CA THR A 32 10.25 -29.08 2.00
C THR A 32 8.99 -28.47 1.38
N GLY A 33 7.93 -29.27 1.25
CA GLY A 33 6.64 -28.81 0.74
C GLY A 33 6.05 -27.66 1.56
N VAL A 34 6.05 -27.78 2.89
CA VAL A 34 5.55 -26.72 3.79
C VAL A 34 6.37 -25.44 3.67
N LEU A 35 7.70 -25.54 3.64
CA LEU A 35 8.57 -24.36 3.49
C LEU A 35 8.30 -23.60 2.18
N LEU A 36 8.08 -24.34 1.08
CA LEU A 36 7.75 -23.75 -0.21
C LEU A 36 6.38 -23.05 -0.22
N VAL A 37 5.39 -23.59 0.48
CA VAL A 37 4.09 -22.91 0.66
C VAL A 37 4.25 -21.61 1.45
N VAL A 38 5.01 -21.63 2.55
CA VAL A 38 5.27 -20.42 3.36
C VAL A 38 5.99 -19.35 2.54
N ALA A 39 6.98 -19.74 1.74
CA ALA A 39 7.70 -18.84 0.85
C ALA A 39 6.80 -18.24 -0.25
N ALA A 40 5.90 -19.04 -0.84
CA ALA A 40 4.92 -18.56 -1.81
C ALA A 40 3.94 -17.54 -1.20
N LEU A 41 3.43 -17.82 0.01
CA LEU A 41 2.55 -16.91 0.73
C LEU A 41 3.25 -15.59 1.07
N SER A 42 4.51 -15.66 1.49
CA SER A 42 5.33 -14.48 1.80
C SER A 42 5.56 -13.61 0.58
N ALA A 43 5.86 -14.22 -0.57
CA ALA A 43 6.03 -13.52 -1.84
C ALA A 43 4.72 -12.85 -2.32
N ALA A 44 3.59 -13.56 -2.21
CA ALA A 44 2.28 -13.00 -2.54
C ALA A 44 1.91 -11.83 -1.61
N TYR A 45 2.18 -11.95 -0.31
CA TYR A 45 1.94 -10.89 0.66
C TYR A 45 2.79 -9.65 0.38
N ALA A 46 4.08 -9.83 0.07
CA ALA A 46 4.96 -8.73 -0.32
C ALA A 46 4.48 -8.02 -1.60
N ALA A 47 4.01 -8.77 -2.60
CA ALA A 47 3.45 -8.20 -3.81
C ALA A 47 2.19 -7.36 -3.53
N VAL A 48 1.29 -7.86 -2.67
CA VAL A 48 0.09 -7.11 -2.23
C VAL A 48 0.48 -5.83 -1.49
N LEU A 49 1.49 -5.89 -0.63
CA LEU A 49 1.99 -4.73 0.11
C LEU A 49 2.58 -3.68 -0.83
N GLU A 50 3.34 -4.10 -1.83
CA GLU A 50 3.91 -3.21 -2.85
C GLU A 50 2.83 -2.56 -3.70
N ILE A 51 1.76 -3.29 -4.07
CA ILE A 51 0.59 -2.74 -4.75
C ILE A 51 -0.07 -1.66 -3.87
N ARG A 52 -0.37 -2.00 -2.61
CA ARG A 52 -1.00 -1.05 -1.68
C ARG A 52 -0.14 0.20 -1.41
N ARG A 53 1.18 0.06 -1.31
CA ARG A 53 2.11 1.19 -1.17
C ARG A 53 2.07 2.11 -2.38
N ARG A 54 1.95 1.55 -3.58
CA ARG A 54 1.84 2.33 -4.82
C ARG A 54 0.52 3.07 -4.92
N ASP A 55 -0.58 2.42 -4.57
CA ASP A 55 -1.88 3.08 -4.54
C ASP A 55 -1.86 4.27 -3.56
N ALA A 56 -1.25 4.10 -2.38
CA ALA A 56 -1.09 5.21 -1.42
C ALA A 56 -0.23 6.37 -1.97
N ALA A 57 0.85 6.08 -2.71
CA ALA A 57 1.70 7.10 -3.31
C ALA A 57 1.00 7.83 -4.47
N GLU A 58 0.22 7.13 -5.28
CA GLU A 58 -0.52 7.72 -6.40
C GLU A 58 -1.73 8.54 -5.93
N ILE A 59 -2.44 8.06 -4.90
CA ILE A 59 -3.53 8.79 -4.24
C ILE A 59 -3.00 10.07 -3.57
N SER A 60 -1.83 10.01 -2.94
CA SER A 60 -1.20 11.20 -2.33
C SER A 60 -0.84 12.26 -3.37
N GLN A 61 -0.37 11.88 -4.56
CA GLN A 61 -0.03 12.84 -5.63
C GLN A 61 -1.25 13.55 -6.21
N ARG A 62 -2.39 12.84 -6.37
CA ARG A 62 -3.63 13.47 -6.87
C ARG A 62 -4.24 14.42 -5.84
N ALA A 63 -4.28 14.03 -4.57
CA ALA A 63 -4.78 14.90 -3.51
C ALA A 63 -3.90 16.15 -3.32
N LEU A 64 -2.58 16.04 -3.48
CA LEU A 64 -1.65 17.19 -3.42
C LEU A 64 -1.83 18.18 -4.59
N ALA A 65 -2.26 17.71 -5.77
CA ALA A 65 -2.53 18.57 -6.91
C ALA A 65 -3.74 19.49 -6.67
N ASP A 66 -4.80 18.95 -6.03
CA ASP A 66 -6.01 19.71 -5.70
C ASP A 66 -5.85 20.56 -4.41
N TRP A 67 -4.95 20.14 -3.52
CA TRP A 67 -4.65 20.77 -2.24
C TRP A 67 -3.15 21.10 -2.09
N PRO A 68 -2.69 22.23 -2.63
CA PRO A 68 -1.29 22.65 -2.47
C PRO A 68 -0.94 22.90 -0.99
N PRO A 69 0.32 22.70 -0.59
CA PRO A 69 0.75 22.78 0.81
C PRO A 69 0.54 24.15 1.44
N GLU A 70 0.49 25.23 0.65
CA GLU A 70 0.16 26.59 1.10
C GLU A 70 -1.29 26.67 1.56
N ARG A 71 -2.22 26.10 0.78
CA ARG A 71 -3.64 26.06 1.10
C ARG A 71 -3.90 25.21 2.33
N LEU A 72 -3.24 24.06 2.43
CA LEU A 72 -3.32 23.21 3.62
C LEU A 72 -2.80 23.95 4.86
N ARG A 73 -1.65 24.63 4.77
CA ARG A 73 -1.11 25.45 5.87
C ARG A 73 -2.05 26.57 6.28
N SER A 74 -2.78 27.20 5.35
CA SER A 74 -3.76 28.24 5.69
C SER A 74 -4.96 27.71 6.50
N VAL A 75 -5.38 26.47 6.24
CA VAL A 75 -6.51 25.82 6.91
C VAL A 75 -6.10 25.19 8.25
N VAL A 76 -4.88 24.64 8.30
CA VAL A 76 -4.41 23.76 9.38
C VAL A 76 -3.41 24.45 10.31
N GLY A 77 -2.71 25.49 9.84
CA GLY A 77 -1.50 26.03 10.47
C GLY A 77 -1.65 26.61 11.87
N ARG A 78 -2.87 26.82 12.37
CA ARG A 78 -3.16 27.27 13.74
C ARG A 78 -3.85 26.22 14.61
N ILE A 79 -4.08 25.03 14.09
CA ILE A 79 -4.82 23.98 14.77
C ILE A 79 -3.84 22.97 15.32
N GLU A 80 -3.93 22.66 16.60
CA GLU A 80 -3.18 21.58 17.23
C GLU A 80 -3.97 20.26 17.21
N GLY A 81 -3.25 19.16 16.99
CA GLY A 81 -3.80 17.80 16.97
C GLY A 81 -4.38 17.37 15.61
N ASP A 82 -4.20 16.09 15.27
CA ASP A 82 -4.59 15.55 13.97
C ASP A 82 -6.11 15.57 13.72
N VAL A 83 -6.91 15.22 14.73
CA VAL A 83 -8.37 15.09 14.57
C VAL A 83 -9.02 16.45 14.26
N PRO A 84 -8.70 17.54 14.99
CA PRO A 84 -9.18 18.87 14.64
C PRO A 84 -8.71 19.34 13.25
N ARG A 85 -7.47 19.04 12.87
CA ARG A 85 -6.91 19.36 11.56
C ARG A 85 -7.66 18.66 10.41
N ILE A 86 -7.91 17.37 10.54
CA ILE A 86 -8.68 16.57 9.56
C ILE A 86 -10.11 17.11 9.43
N ARG A 87 -10.73 17.45 10.55
CA ARG A 87 -12.07 18.06 10.54
C ARG A 87 -12.07 19.42 9.84
N ALA A 88 -11.05 20.24 10.04
CA ALA A 88 -10.91 21.54 9.37
C ALA A 88 -10.76 21.39 7.85
N VAL A 89 -9.94 20.45 7.39
CA VAL A 89 -9.76 20.13 5.96
C VAL A 89 -11.08 19.66 5.33
N ARG A 90 -11.81 18.75 5.98
CA ARG A 90 -13.12 18.29 5.49
C ARG A 90 -14.20 19.38 5.52
N LYS A 91 -14.09 20.35 6.43
CA LYS A 91 -15.00 21.50 6.46
C LYS A 91 -14.71 22.46 5.31
N ALA A 92 -13.44 22.61 4.95
CA ALA A 92 -13.01 23.43 3.82
C ALA A 92 -13.30 22.79 2.45
N ASP A 93 -13.28 21.45 2.37
CA ASP A 93 -13.75 20.71 1.21
C ASP A 93 -14.56 19.48 1.63
N PRO A 94 -15.90 19.57 1.59
CA PRO A 94 -16.80 18.48 1.95
C PRO A 94 -16.72 17.26 1.04
N ARG A 95 -16.13 17.40 -0.16
CA ARG A 95 -16.01 16.30 -1.13
C ARG A 95 -14.88 15.35 -0.76
N LEU A 96 -13.95 15.77 0.10
CA LEU A 96 -12.88 14.92 0.58
C LEU A 96 -13.41 13.80 1.48
N THR A 97 -12.99 12.57 1.18
CA THR A 97 -13.23 11.46 2.08
C THR A 97 -12.40 11.63 3.36
N LEU A 98 -12.77 10.90 4.42
CA LEU A 98 -11.99 10.89 5.65
C LEU A 98 -10.57 10.38 5.43
N ALA A 99 -10.39 9.41 4.53
CA ALA A 99 -9.09 8.84 4.20
C ALA A 99 -8.19 9.90 3.53
N ASP A 100 -8.73 10.65 2.57
CA ASP A 100 -7.99 11.67 1.83
C ASP A 100 -7.59 12.84 2.74
N ALA A 101 -8.53 13.33 3.56
CA ALA A 101 -8.24 14.39 4.53
C ALA A 101 -7.20 13.95 5.58
N THR A 102 -7.20 12.67 5.97
CA THR A 102 -6.18 12.11 6.86
C THR A 102 -4.82 12.05 6.17
N ALA A 103 -4.77 11.62 4.91
CA ALA A 103 -3.55 11.57 4.12
C ALA A 103 -2.94 12.95 3.89
N LEU A 104 -3.78 13.98 3.66
CA LEU A 104 -3.34 15.36 3.53
C LEU A 104 -2.73 15.90 4.84
N VAL A 105 -3.36 15.64 5.99
CA VAL A 105 -2.90 16.18 7.29
C VAL A 105 -1.67 15.45 7.83
N ARG A 106 -1.62 14.12 7.71
CA ARG A 106 -0.52 13.31 8.25
C ARG A 106 0.64 13.13 7.28
N GLY A 107 0.45 13.53 6.03
CA GLY A 107 1.36 13.18 4.94
C GLY A 107 1.32 11.68 4.62
N PRO A 108 2.06 11.24 3.59
CA PRO A 108 2.28 9.82 3.36
C PRO A 108 2.94 9.25 4.61
N ARG A 109 2.27 8.30 5.27
CA ARG A 109 2.87 7.56 6.39
C ARG A 109 4.13 6.86 5.85
N ALA A 110 5.29 7.31 6.33
CA ALA A 110 6.58 6.67 6.12
C ALA A 110 6.58 5.23 6.66
#